data_AF-A0A2A4MK55-F1
#
_entry.id   AF-A0A2A4MK55-F1
#
_cell.length_a   1.000
_cell.length_b   1.000
_cell.length_c   1.000
_cell.angle_alpha   90.00
_cell.angle_beta   90.00
_cell.angle_gamma   90.00
#
_symmetry.space_group_name_H-M   'P 1'
#
loop_
_entity.id
_entity.type
_entity.pdbx_description
1 polymer ?
#
loop_
_entity_poly.entity_id
_entity_poly.type
_entity_poly.pdbx_seq_one_letter_code
_entity_poly.pdbx_strand_id
1 'polypeptide(L)'
;MLSKLNIGERILLTLWVGGTWAIGYIAAPSLFASIEDRQLAGAVAGEMLRAILSIGLICSVLLLVSGVLSGLNTALKSWRWWLIVVMLLIILVSLFGIHPMIAELKLQKETMDALEYKFQFGKLHGLSAGVYLLLSILGLILVAFGLRRPSPERI
;
A
#
# COMPACT_ATOMS: atom_id res chain seq x y z
N MET A 1 -10.66 -26.74 -5.65
CA MET A 1 -9.51 -25.86 -5.94
C MET A 1 -9.93 -24.40 -6.12
N LEU A 2 -10.85 -24.09 -7.05
CA LEU A 2 -11.34 -22.73 -7.31
C LEU A 2 -11.99 -22.03 -6.10
N SER A 3 -12.74 -22.76 -5.26
CA SER A 3 -13.34 -22.20 -4.04
C SER A 3 -12.30 -21.80 -2.98
N LYS A 4 -11.22 -22.58 -2.82
CA LYS A 4 -10.12 -22.28 -1.90
C LYS A 4 -9.32 -21.05 -2.36
N LEU A 5 -9.12 -20.89 -3.67
CA LEU A 5 -8.48 -19.69 -4.24
C LEU A 5 -9.28 -18.42 -3.95
N ASN A 6 -10.61 -18.49 -3.98
CA ASN A 6 -11.48 -17.36 -3.64
C ASN A 6 -11.41 -16.97 -2.15
N ILE A 7 -11.21 -17.92 -1.23
CA ILE A 7 -11.04 -17.62 0.20
C ILE A 7 -9.69 -16.95 0.46
N GLY A 8 -8.61 -17.51 -0.12
CA GLY A 8 -7.28 -16.93 0.00
C GLY A 8 -7.21 -15.50 -0.53
N GLU A 9 -7.82 -15.24 -1.69
CA GLU A 9 -7.94 -13.89 -2.25
C GLU A 9 -8.60 -12.90 -1.28
N ARG A 10 -9.72 -13.31 -0.65
CA ARG A 10 -10.44 -12.44 0.30
C ARG A 10 -9.58 -12.13 1.52
N ILE A 11 -8.88 -13.13 2.07
CA ILE A 11 -7.99 -12.94 3.22
C ILE A 11 -6.85 -11.97 2.86
N LEU A 12 -6.22 -12.14 1.70
CA LEU A 12 -5.15 -11.25 1.23
C LEU A 12 -5.65 -9.81 1.05
N LEU A 13 -6.85 -9.63 0.49
CA LEU A 13 -7.45 -8.30 0.32
C LEU A 13 -7.86 -7.68 1.66
N THR A 14 -8.40 -8.46 2.60
CA THR A 14 -8.72 -7.98 3.95
C THR A 14 -7.46 -7.50 4.67
N LEU A 15 -6.39 -8.29 4.64
CA LEU A 15 -5.12 -7.93 5.25
C LEU A 15 -4.51 -6.69 4.59
N TRP A 16 -4.42 -6.68 3.25
CA TRP A 16 -3.75 -5.62 2.51
C TRP A 16 -4.56 -4.33 2.52
N VAL A 17 -5.80 -4.35 2.01
CA VAL A 17 -6.61 -3.14 1.86
C VAL A 17 -7.07 -2.64 3.23
N GLY A 18 -7.54 -3.54 4.10
CA GLY A 18 -7.91 -3.18 5.46
C GLY A 18 -6.73 -2.62 6.25
N GLY A 19 -5.56 -3.25 6.18
CA GLY A 19 -4.34 -2.75 6.81
C GLY A 19 -3.90 -1.40 6.25
N THR A 20 -3.97 -1.19 4.93
CA THR A 20 -3.60 0.10 4.31
C THR A 20 -4.48 1.23 4.87
N TRP A 21 -5.78 1.00 5.01
CA TRP A 21 -6.69 1.98 5.58
C TRP A 21 -6.46 2.21 7.07
N ALA A 22 -6.31 1.13 7.85
CA ALA A 22 -6.07 1.22 9.29
C ALA A 22 -4.77 1.99 9.60
N ILE A 23 -3.68 1.70 8.89
CA ILE A 23 -2.39 2.34 9.15
C ILE A 23 -2.40 3.81 8.73
N GLY A 24 -2.90 4.11 7.52
CA GLY A 24 -2.82 5.46 6.96
C GLY A 24 -3.79 6.46 7.57
N TYR A 25 -4.99 6.02 7.97
CA TYR A 25 -6.08 6.93 8.36
C TYR A 25 -6.52 6.79 9.82
N ILE A 26 -6.03 5.78 10.54
CA ILE A 26 -6.28 5.62 11.97
C ILE A 26 -4.95 5.71 12.72
N ALA A 27 -4.04 4.75 12.50
CA ALA A 27 -2.83 4.64 13.30
C ALA A 27 -1.91 5.86 13.14
N ALA A 28 -1.61 6.30 11.92
CA ALA A 28 -0.73 7.45 11.70
C ALA A 28 -1.29 8.73 12.35
N PRO A 29 -2.55 9.16 12.12
CA PRO A 29 -3.14 10.30 12.83
C PRO A 29 -3.12 10.13 14.36
N SER A 30 -3.44 8.94 14.88
CA SER A 30 -3.42 8.67 16.32
C SER A 30 -2.01 8.82 16.91
N LEU A 31 -0.96 8.35 16.22
CA LEU A 31 0.42 8.53 16.68
C LEU A 31 0.80 10.01 16.79
N PHE A 32 0.46 10.83 15.79
CA PHE A 32 0.75 12.27 15.83
C PHE A 32 -0.12 13.05 16.83
N ALA A 33 -1.27 12.50 17.24
CA ALA A 33 -2.12 13.08 18.26
C ALA A 33 -1.69 12.69 19.68
N SER A 34 -1.13 11.49 19.87
CA SER A 34 -0.82 10.92 21.19
C SER A 34 0.64 11.03 21.62
N ILE A 35 1.58 11.21 20.68
CA ILE A 35 3.02 11.33 20.98
C ILE A 35 3.45 12.80 20.83
N GLU A 36 3.95 13.40 21.90
CA GLU A 36 4.42 14.80 21.90
C GLU A 36 5.64 15.02 20.99
N ASP A 37 6.60 14.09 21.01
CA ASP A 37 7.74 14.10 20.10
C ASP A 37 7.31 13.72 18.68
N ARG A 38 7.15 14.73 17.82
CA ARG A 38 6.77 14.54 16.41
C ARG A 38 7.79 13.77 15.60
N GLN A 39 9.07 13.80 15.96
CA GLN A 39 10.09 13.00 15.26
C GLN A 39 9.93 11.52 15.58
N LEU A 40 9.68 11.19 16.85
CA LEU A 40 9.36 9.83 17.26
C LEU A 40 8.06 9.34 16.61
N ALA A 41 6.99 10.13 16.64
CA ALA A 41 5.73 9.81 15.98
C ALA A 41 5.91 9.51 14.49
N GLY A 42 6.66 10.36 13.79
CA GLY A 42 6.96 10.19 12.37
C GLY A 42 7.89 9.01 12.07
N ALA A 43 8.76 8.62 13.00
CA ALA A 43 9.59 7.43 12.86
C ALA A 43 8.75 6.15 12.97
N VAL A 44 7.89 6.05 13.99
CA VAL A 44 6.99 4.90 14.18
C VAL A 44 5.98 4.80 13.04
N ALA A 45 5.35 5.90 12.64
CA ALA A 45 4.44 5.93 11.50
C ALA A 45 5.12 5.50 10.20
N GLY A 46 6.36 5.95 9.96
CA GLY A 46 7.16 5.52 8.82
C GLY A 46 7.45 4.02 8.80
N GLU A 47 7.71 3.42 9.97
CA GLU A 47 7.93 1.98 10.08
C GLU A 47 6.66 1.18 9.82
N MET A 48 5.52 1.63 10.38
CA MET A 48 4.21 1.02 10.12
C MET A 48 3.84 1.09 8.63
N LEU A 49 4.11 2.22 7.96
CA LEU A 49 3.93 2.37 6.52
C LEU A 49 4.82 1.42 5.71
N ARG A 50 6.10 1.31 6.06
CA ARG A 50 7.01 0.33 5.43
C ARG A 50 6.50 -1.11 5.59
N ALA A 51 6.04 -1.47 6.79
CA ALA A 51 5.53 -2.81 7.07
C ALA A 51 4.28 -3.12 6.23
N ILE A 52 3.28 -2.23 6.19
CA ILE A 52 2.05 -2.49 5.42
C ILE A 52 2.29 -2.48 3.92
N LEU A 53 3.19 -1.63 3.41
CA LEU A 53 3.59 -1.66 1.99
C LEU A 53 4.33 -2.96 1.63
N SER A 54 5.15 -3.49 2.55
CA SER A 54 5.82 -4.79 2.36
C SER A 54 4.82 -5.94 2.36
N ILE A 55 3.81 -5.91 3.23
CA ILE A 55 2.68 -6.84 3.20
C ILE A 55 1.94 -6.71 1.86
N GLY A 56 1.68 -5.49 1.41
CA GLY A 56 1.04 -5.22 0.11
C GLY A 56 1.86 -5.75 -1.08
N LEU A 57 3.18 -5.68 -1.02
CA LEU A 57 4.08 -6.27 -2.01
C LEU A 57 3.86 -7.79 -2.10
N ILE A 58 3.84 -8.47 -0.96
CA ILE A 58 3.59 -9.92 -0.90
C ILE A 58 2.18 -10.25 -1.41
N CYS A 59 1.16 -9.53 -0.92
CA CYS A 59 -0.23 -9.75 -1.32
C CYS A 59 -0.44 -9.55 -2.83
N SER A 60 0.10 -8.47 -3.41
CA SER A 60 -0.02 -8.19 -4.85
C SER A 60 0.63 -9.29 -5.69
N VAL A 61 1.84 -9.75 -5.33
CA VAL A 61 2.51 -10.86 -6.02
C VAL A 61 1.68 -12.14 -5.94
N LEU A 62 1.19 -12.52 -4.75
CA LEU A 62 0.36 -13.73 -4.59
C LEU A 62 -0.94 -13.66 -5.41
N LEU A 63 -1.58 -12.49 -5.45
CA LEU A 63 -2.80 -12.28 -6.23
C LEU A 63 -2.54 -12.33 -7.75
N LEU A 64 -1.44 -11.76 -8.23
CA LEU A 64 -1.05 -11.82 -9.65
C LEU A 64 -0.73 -13.26 -10.08
N VAL A 65 0.04 -13.99 -9.26
CA VAL A 65 0.38 -15.41 -9.48
C VAL A 65 -0.89 -16.25 -9.51
N SER A 66 -1.80 -16.07 -8.55
CA SER A 66 -3.11 -16.76 -8.53
C SER A 66 -3.91 -16.50 -9.83
N GLY A 67 -3.85 -15.28 -10.35
CA GLY A 67 -4.44 -14.93 -11.64
C GLY A 67 -3.85 -15.72 -12.81
N VAL A 68 -2.52 -15.79 -12.90
CA VAL A 68 -1.80 -16.53 -13.96
C VAL A 68 -2.05 -18.03 -13.86
N LEU A 69 -2.06 -18.60 -12.64
CA LEU A 69 -2.36 -20.01 -12.40
C LEU A 69 -3.81 -20.38 -12.77
N SER A 70 -4.72 -19.40 -12.77
CA SER A 70 -6.09 -19.58 -13.25
C SER A 70 -6.21 -19.47 -14.79
N GLY A 71 -5.12 -19.14 -15.49
CA GLY A 71 -5.03 -19.00 -16.94
C GLY A 71 -4.48 -17.65 -17.38
N LEU A 72 -3.31 -17.65 -18.04
CA LEU A 72 -2.60 -16.43 -18.46
C LEU A 72 -3.44 -15.54 -19.39
N ASN A 73 -4.06 -16.11 -20.44
CA ASN A 73 -4.89 -15.35 -21.37
C ASN A 73 -6.11 -14.71 -20.69
N THR A 74 -6.69 -15.39 -19.69
CA THR A 74 -7.79 -14.85 -18.88
C THR A 74 -7.30 -13.72 -17.98
N ALA A 75 -6.11 -13.87 -17.38
CA ALA A 75 -5.50 -12.85 -16.52
C ALA A 75 -5.19 -11.57 -17.30
N LEU A 76 -4.56 -11.67 -18.47
CA LEU A 76 -4.19 -10.51 -19.28
C LEU A 76 -5.39 -9.70 -19.80
N LYS A 77 -6.55 -10.35 -19.96
CA LYS A 77 -7.83 -9.68 -20.32
C LYS A 77 -8.57 -9.11 -19.11
N SER A 78 -8.11 -9.38 -17.88
CA SER A 78 -8.79 -8.95 -16.66
C SER A 78 -8.34 -7.56 -16.23
N TRP A 79 -9.28 -6.61 -16.19
CA TRP A 79 -9.04 -5.26 -15.65
C TRP A 79 -8.47 -5.31 -14.22
N ARG A 80 -8.95 -6.26 -13.40
CA ARG A 80 -8.50 -6.46 -12.04
C ARG A 80 -7.03 -6.83 -11.96
N TRP A 81 -6.54 -7.68 -12.87
CA TRP A 81 -5.15 -8.10 -12.87
C TRP A 81 -4.23 -6.91 -13.13
N TRP A 82 -4.57 -6.08 -14.11
CA TRP A 82 -3.85 -4.83 -14.39
C TRP A 82 -3.95 -3.79 -13.27
N LEU A 83 -5.10 -3.69 -12.58
CA LEU A 83 -5.22 -2.84 -11.40
C LEU A 83 -4.21 -3.26 -10.30
N ILE A 84 -4.07 -4.56 -10.05
CA ILE A 84 -3.10 -5.08 -9.07
C ILE A 84 -1.66 -4.81 -9.54
N VAL A 85 -1.37 -4.90 -10.85
CA VAL A 85 -0.06 -4.50 -11.39
C VAL A 85 0.24 -3.02 -11.11
N VAL A 86 -0.72 -2.12 -11.37
CA VAL A 86 -0.54 -0.69 -11.09
C VAL A 86 -0.30 -0.45 -9.60
N MET A 87 -1.08 -1.10 -8.73
CA MET A 87 -0.90 -1.01 -7.28
C MET A 87 0.47 -1.55 -6.83
N LEU A 88 0.95 -2.64 -7.43
CA LEU A 88 2.30 -3.16 -7.19
C LEU A 88 3.37 -2.14 -7.59
N LEU A 89 3.25 -1.52 -8.76
CA LEU A 89 4.18 -0.47 -9.20
C LEU A 89 4.20 0.72 -8.23
N ILE A 90 3.03 1.14 -7.73
CA ILE A 90 2.92 2.19 -6.70
C ILE A 90 3.68 1.79 -5.42
N ILE A 91 3.53 0.54 -4.97
CA ILE A 91 4.26 0.02 -3.79
C ILE A 91 5.76 0.05 -4.04
N LEU A 92 6.23 -0.38 -5.21
CA LEU A 92 7.66 -0.36 -5.55
C LEU A 92 8.22 1.06 -5.56
N VAL A 93 7.51 2.02 -6.18
CA VAL A 93 7.91 3.43 -6.18
C VAL A 93 7.94 4.00 -4.75
N SER A 94 6.98 3.61 -3.91
CA SER A 94 6.92 4.06 -2.52
C SER A 94 8.09 3.52 -1.69
N LEU A 95 8.31 2.19 -1.73
CA LEU A 95 9.32 1.50 -0.93
C LEU A 95 10.75 1.78 -1.37
N PHE A 96 10.99 1.84 -2.69
CA PHE A 96 12.34 1.92 -3.25
C PHE A 96 12.69 3.29 -3.83
N GLY A 97 11.72 4.19 -3.97
CA GLY A 97 11.94 5.58 -4.38
C GLY A 97 11.68 6.56 -3.24
N ILE A 98 10.40 6.75 -2.89
CA ILE A 98 9.97 7.85 -2.00
C ILE A 98 10.52 7.67 -0.58
N HIS A 99 10.41 6.47 0.00
CA HIS A 99 10.87 6.22 1.37
C HIS A 99 12.39 6.41 1.54
N PRO A 100 13.26 5.89 0.65
CA PRO A 100 14.70 6.20 0.67
C PRO A 100 15.00 7.69 0.57
N MET A 101 14.34 8.43 -0.33
CA MET A 101 14.53 9.88 -0.46
C MET A 101 14.18 10.64 0.82
N ILE A 102 13.10 10.26 1.51
CA ILE A 102 12.73 10.84 2.81
C ILE A 102 13.77 10.47 3.88
N ALA A 103 14.27 9.23 3.88
CA ALA A 103 15.28 8.78 4.84
C ALA A 103 16.60 9.55 4.67
N GLU A 104 17.04 9.75 3.43
CA GLU A 104 18.23 10.56 3.11
C GLU A 104 18.05 12.01 3.55
N LEU A 105 16.89 12.62 3.26
CA LEU A 105 16.61 13.99 3.69
C LEU A 105 16.65 14.13 5.22
N LYS A 106 16.16 13.13 5.97
CA LYS A 106 16.23 13.13 7.45
C LYS A 106 17.67 13.17 7.97
N LEU A 107 18.65 12.60 7.26
CA LEU A 107 20.07 12.64 7.65
C LEU A 107 20.67 14.04 7.51
N GLN A 108 20.12 14.87 6.63
CA GLN A 108 20.61 16.21 6.33
C GLN A 108 19.96 17.29 7.22
N LYS A 109 19.07 16.92 8.13
CA LYS A 109 18.26 17.85 8.95
C LYS A 109 19.12 18.84 9.75
N GLU A 110 20.26 18.41 10.27
CA GLU A 110 21.13 19.25 11.12
C GLU A 110 22.07 20.14 10.30
N THR A 111 22.39 19.74 9.07
CA THR A 111 23.35 20.45 8.20
C THR A 111 22.68 21.40 7.21
N MET A 112 21.41 21.16 6.88
CA MET A 112 20.64 21.94 5.91
C MET A 112 19.97 23.14 6.60
N ASP A 113 19.78 24.24 5.85
CA ASP A 113 18.95 25.36 6.31
C ASP A 113 17.54 24.88 6.70
N ALA A 114 17.00 25.43 7.79
CA ALA A 114 15.74 24.97 8.37
C ALA A 114 14.51 25.24 7.49
N LEU A 115 14.51 26.33 6.70
CA LEU A 115 13.41 26.63 5.77
C LEU A 115 13.48 25.69 4.56
N GLU A 116 14.68 25.49 4.02
CA GLU A 116 14.88 24.56 2.89
C GLU A 116 14.52 23.12 3.28
N TYR A 117 14.98 22.65 4.44
CA TYR A 117 14.62 21.32 4.94
C TYR A 117 13.11 21.14 5.06
N LYS A 118 12.41 22.13 5.65
CA LYS A 118 10.95 22.08 5.81
C LYS A 118 10.24 22.03 4.45
N PHE A 119 10.71 22.78 3.46
CA PHE A 119 10.14 22.80 2.12
C PHE A 119 10.33 21.45 1.41
N GLN A 120 11.56 20.92 1.38
CA GLN A 120 11.85 19.64 0.75
C GLN A 120 11.11 18.48 1.44
N PHE A 121 11.10 18.47 2.77
CA PHE A 121 10.41 17.45 3.55
C PHE A 121 8.91 17.51 3.31
N GLY A 122 8.31 18.71 3.32
CA GLY A 122 6.89 18.91 3.04
C GLY A 122 6.50 18.41 1.64
N LYS A 123 7.31 18.69 0.63
CA LYS A 123 7.10 18.22 -0.75
C LYS A 123 7.13 16.69 -0.85
N LEU A 124 8.17 16.05 -0.32
CA LEU A 124 8.29 14.59 -0.37
C LEU A 124 7.23 13.89 0.49
N HIS A 125 6.93 14.43 1.68
CA HIS A 125 5.88 13.90 2.55
C HIS A 125 4.50 14.02 1.89
N GLY A 126 4.19 15.15 1.27
CA GLY A 126 2.95 15.36 0.53
C GLY A 126 2.82 14.42 -0.67
N LEU A 127 3.90 14.22 -1.44
CA LEU A 127 3.94 13.24 -2.52
C LEU A 127 3.67 11.82 -2.00
N SER A 128 4.35 11.43 -0.91
CA SER A 128 4.15 10.12 -0.27
C SER A 128 2.69 9.93 0.17
N ALA A 129 2.08 10.94 0.79
CA ALA A 129 0.68 10.90 1.22
C ALA A 129 -0.28 10.77 0.04
N GLY A 130 -0.05 11.51 -1.05
CA GLY A 130 -0.87 11.43 -2.27
C GLY A 130 -0.77 10.06 -2.95
N VAL A 131 0.44 9.50 -3.07
CA VAL A 131 0.68 8.17 -3.63
C VAL A 131 0.03 7.08 -2.76
N TYR A 132 0.12 7.21 -1.43
CA TYR A 132 -0.53 6.30 -0.50
C TYR A 132 -2.06 6.39 -0.55
N LEU A 133 -2.62 7.59 -0.72
CA LEU A 133 -4.06 7.79 -0.92
C LEU A 133 -4.54 7.14 -2.21
N LEU A 134 -3.80 7.31 -3.30
CA LEU A 134 -4.10 6.64 -4.57
C LEU A 134 -4.11 5.12 -4.37
N LEU A 135 -3.08 4.55 -3.75
CA LEU A 135 -3.03 3.11 -3.43
C LEU A 135 -4.25 2.65 -2.63
N SER A 136 -4.64 3.42 -1.61
CA SER A 136 -5.79 3.14 -0.75
C SER A 136 -7.12 3.12 -1.51
N ILE A 137 -7.32 4.09 -2.42
CA ILE A 137 -8.51 4.17 -3.26
C ILE A 137 -8.57 3.01 -4.26
N LEU A 138 -7.47 2.71 -4.94
CA LEU A 138 -7.40 1.56 -5.85
C LEU A 138 -7.68 0.23 -5.12
N GLY A 139 -7.20 0.11 -3.88
CA GLY A 139 -7.52 -1.02 -3.01
C GLY A 139 -9.02 -1.15 -2.71
N LEU A 140 -9.71 -0.04 -2.41
CA LEU A 140 -11.17 -0.07 -2.23
C LEU A 140 -11.90 -0.43 -3.51
N ILE A 141 -11.49 0.11 -4.66
CA ILE A 141 -12.08 -0.24 -5.98
C ILE A 141 -11.95 -1.75 -6.22
N LEU A 142 -10.78 -2.32 -5.92
CA LEU A 142 -10.54 -3.75 -6.04
C LEU A 142 -11.43 -4.59 -5.12
N VAL A 143 -11.65 -4.16 -3.88
CA VAL A 143 -12.54 -4.84 -2.93
C VAL A 143 -14.01 -4.71 -3.34
N ALA A 144 -14.45 -3.53 -3.74
CA ALA A 144 -15.85 -3.25 -4.08
C ALA A 144 -16.29 -3.97 -5.36
N PHE A 145 -15.45 -3.98 -6.39
CA PHE A 145 -15.84 -4.43 -7.73
C PHE A 145 -15.05 -5.64 -8.24
N GLY A 146 -13.93 -5.98 -7.60
CA GLY A 146 -13.00 -6.99 -8.10
C GLY A 146 -13.16 -8.38 -7.50
N LEU A 147 -14.03 -8.59 -6.51
CA LEU A 147 -14.18 -9.89 -5.85
C LEU A 147 -14.77 -10.95 -6.79
N ARG A 148 -14.09 -12.09 -6.92
CA ARG A 148 -14.59 -13.24 -7.69
C ARG A 148 -15.78 -13.88 -6.98
N ARG A 149 -16.91 -14.03 -7.69
CA ARG A 149 -18.10 -14.74 -7.17
C ARG A 149 -17.86 -16.26 -7.22
N PRO A 150 -18.28 -17.02 -6.18
CA PRO A 150 -18.36 -18.47 -6.28
C PRO A 150 -19.33 -18.87 -7.40
N SER A 151 -18.99 -19.90 -8.19
CA SER A 151 -19.88 -20.47 -9.20
C SER A 151 -21.17 -21.02 -8.55
N PRO A 152 -22.39 -20.64 -9.01
CA PRO A 152 -23.65 -21.07 -8.40
C PRO A 152 -23.92 -22.59 -8.41
N GLU A 153 -23.26 -23.34 -9.28
CA GLU A 153 -23.51 -24.78 -9.50
C GLU A 153 -23.05 -25.73 -8.37
N ARG A 154 -22.88 -25.23 -7.14
CA ARG A 154 -22.40 -26.01 -5.99
C ARG A 154 -23.14 -25.67 -4.69
N ILE A 155 -24.47 -25.68 -4.74
CA ILE A 155 -25.32 -25.85 -3.55
C ILE A 155 -26.24 -27.04 -3.81
#